data_AF-A0A954YUF3-F1
#
_entry.id   AF-A0A954YUF3-F1
#
_cell.length_a   1.000
_cell.length_b   1.000
_cell.length_c   1.000
_cell.angle_alpha   90.00
_cell.angle_beta   90.00
_cell.angle_gamma   90.00
#
_symmetry.space_group_name_H-M   'P 1'
#
loop_
_entity.id
_entity.type
_entity.pdbx_description
1 polymer ?
#
loop_
_entity_poly.entity_id
_entity_poly.type
_entity_poly.pdbx_seq_one_letter_code
_entity_poly.pdbx_strand_id
1 'polypeptide(L)'
;MLHELFEAQAELNKRIGFDCAALRKSFDPKLAGEWLNDYIAAASNELEELRDSTYWKHWCKEAKEGRRFEIHDLQNARVEVIDLLFFWISMAQCVGLNADDIKELYM
;
A
#
# COMPACT_ATOMS: atom_id res chain seq x y z
N MET A 1 3.12 18.28 0.93
CA MET A 1 3.28 16.95 1.55
C MET A 1 2.42 15.86 0.90
N LEU A 2 1.08 15.81 1.06
CA LEU A 2 0.28 14.73 0.44
C LEU A 2 0.30 14.79 -1.10
N HIS A 3 0.22 15.99 -1.69
CA HIS A 3 0.40 16.18 -3.14
C HIS A 3 1.75 15.65 -3.63
N GLU A 4 2.85 16.00 -2.95
CA GLU A 4 4.20 15.52 -3.32
C GLU A 4 4.29 14.00 -3.30
N LEU A 5 3.65 13.33 -2.32
CA LEU A 5 3.59 11.87 -2.28
C LEU A 5 2.80 11.29 -3.46
N PHE A 6 1.65 11.87 -3.79
CA PHE A 6 0.84 11.42 -4.93
C PHE A 6 1.54 11.66 -6.27
N GLU A 7 2.24 12.78 -6.43
CA GLU A 7 3.02 13.09 -7.63
C GLU A 7 4.21 12.12 -7.78
N ALA A 8 4.96 11.89 -6.70
CA ALA A 8 6.04 10.91 -6.71
C ALA A 8 5.53 9.50 -7.03
N GLN A 9 4.39 9.10 -6.46
CA GLN A 9 3.78 7.80 -6.73
C GLN A 9 3.28 7.69 -8.18
N ALA A 10 2.68 8.73 -8.73
CA ALA A 10 2.24 8.74 -10.12
C ALA A 10 3.41 8.53 -11.10
N GLU A 11 4.57 9.13 -10.80
CA GLU A 11 5.80 8.95 -11.58
C GLU A 11 6.34 7.50 -11.47
N LEU A 12 6.29 6.89 -10.29
CA LEU A 12 6.68 5.49 -10.10
C LEU A 12 5.74 4.54 -10.87
N ASN A 13 4.43 4.76 -10.75
CA ASN A 13 3.41 3.99 -11.48
C ASN A 13 3.58 4.12 -13.00
N LYS A 14 3.91 5.32 -13.48
CA LYS A 14 4.16 5.56 -14.90
C LYS A 14 5.35 4.77 -15.42
N ARG A 15 6.42 4.61 -14.63
CA ARG A 15 7.61 3.83 -15.01
C ARG A 15 7.32 2.34 -15.20
N ILE A 16 6.32 1.81 -14.49
CA ILE A 16 5.89 0.41 -14.61
C ILE A 16 4.76 0.23 -15.63
N GLY A 17 4.35 1.31 -16.32
CA GLY A 17 3.37 1.27 -17.41
C GLY A 17 1.97 1.73 -17.03
N PHE A 18 1.76 2.21 -15.81
CA PHE A 18 0.47 2.74 -15.36
C PHE A 18 0.44 4.27 -15.36
N ASP A 19 -0.14 4.89 -16.41
CA ASP A 19 -0.33 6.35 -16.46
C ASP A 19 -1.64 6.76 -15.78
N CYS A 20 -1.56 7.03 -14.47
CA CYS A 20 -2.68 7.45 -13.64
C CYS A 20 -3.35 8.75 -14.12
N ALA A 21 -2.57 9.67 -14.69
CA ALA A 21 -3.08 10.95 -15.18
C ALA A 21 -3.91 10.77 -16.45
N ALA A 22 -3.45 9.90 -17.36
CA ALA A 22 -4.22 9.50 -18.53
C ALA A 22 -5.52 8.78 -18.14
N LEU A 23 -5.45 7.85 -17.18
CA LEU A 23 -6.63 7.15 -16.66
C LEU A 23 -7.63 8.14 -16.08
N ARG A 24 -7.21 9.08 -15.23
CA ARG A 24 -8.14 10.08 -14.65
C ARG A 24 -8.81 10.95 -15.73
N LYS A 25 -8.07 11.34 -16.77
CA LYS A 25 -8.59 12.17 -17.86
C LYS A 25 -9.65 11.44 -18.70
N SER A 26 -9.49 10.14 -18.90
CA SER A 26 -10.40 9.29 -19.67
C SER A 26 -10.52 7.94 -18.99
N PHE A 27 -11.42 7.87 -18.01
CA PHE A 27 -11.53 6.70 -17.14
C PHE A 27 -11.94 5.44 -17.90
N ASP A 28 -11.08 4.43 -17.84
CA ASP A 28 -11.35 3.08 -18.34
C ASP A 28 -11.50 2.14 -17.13
N PRO A 29 -12.71 1.65 -16.83
CA PRO A 29 -12.94 0.78 -15.68
C PRO A 29 -12.23 -0.57 -15.80
N LYS A 30 -11.96 -1.06 -17.01
CA LYS A 30 -11.26 -2.33 -17.20
C LYS A 30 -9.79 -2.19 -16.84
N LEU A 31 -9.11 -1.19 -17.40
CA LEU A 31 -7.72 -0.88 -17.08
C LEU A 31 -7.54 -0.56 -15.59
N ALA A 32 -8.46 0.24 -15.02
CA ALA A 32 -8.48 0.54 -13.59
C ALA A 32 -8.58 -0.75 -12.75
N GLY A 33 -9.48 -1.66 -13.14
CA GLY A 33 -9.70 -2.93 -12.43
C GLY A 33 -8.50 -3.88 -12.50
N GLU A 34 -7.80 -3.96 -13.64
CA GLU A 34 -6.58 -4.77 -13.80
C GLU A 34 -5.49 -4.31 -12.83
N TRP A 35 -5.14 -3.02 -12.86
CA TRP A 35 -4.13 -2.46 -11.96
C TRP A 35 -4.55 -2.50 -10.48
N LEU A 36 -5.83 -2.23 -10.20
CA LEU A 36 -6.35 -2.30 -8.84
C LEU A 36 -6.20 -3.71 -8.27
N ASN A 37 -6.51 -4.75 -9.05
CA ASN A 37 -6.36 -6.13 -8.63
C ASN A 37 -4.89 -6.48 -8.33
N ASP A 38 -3.97 -6.04 -9.19
CA ASP A 38 -2.54 -6.29 -9.01
C ASP A 38 -1.99 -5.58 -7.75
N TYR A 39 -2.38 -4.33 -7.50
CA TYR A 39 -1.97 -3.61 -6.29
C TYR A 39 -2.61 -4.17 -5.01
N ILE A 40 -3.85 -4.68 -5.06
CA ILE A 40 -4.47 -5.38 -3.92
C ILE A 40 -3.69 -6.64 -3.59
N ALA A 41 -3.31 -7.42 -4.60
CA ALA A 41 -2.52 -8.63 -4.40
C ALA A 41 -1.15 -8.31 -3.78
N ALA A 42 -0.47 -7.27 -4.29
CA ALA A 42 0.80 -6.82 -3.74
C ALA A 42 0.68 -6.32 -2.29
N ALA A 43 -0.29 -5.43 -2.00
CA ALA A 43 -0.56 -4.95 -0.64
C ALA A 43 -0.92 -6.08 0.34
N SER A 44 -1.60 -7.12 -0.14
CA SER A 44 -1.91 -8.29 0.68
C SER A 44 -0.64 -9.04 1.07
N ASN A 45 0.34 -9.15 0.19
CA ASN A 45 1.63 -9.77 0.52
C ASN A 45 2.41 -8.92 1.53
N GLU A 46 2.49 -7.60 1.35
CA GLU A 46 3.22 -6.74 2.32
C GLU A 46 2.56 -6.71 3.70
N LEU A 47 1.24 -6.89 3.78
CA LEU A 47 0.56 -7.09 5.06
C LEU A 47 1.02 -8.37 5.77
N GLU A 48 1.28 -9.44 5.02
CA GLU A 48 1.81 -10.69 5.56
C GLU A 48 3.27 -10.54 5.98
N GLU A 49 4.10 -9.84 5.20
CA GLU A 49 5.50 -9.51 5.56
C GLU A 49 5.56 -8.62 6.82
N LEU A 50 4.68 -7.64 6.92
CA LEU A 50 4.53 -6.80 8.12
C LEU A 50 4.13 -7.65 9.33
N ARG A 51 3.20 -8.59 9.16
CA ARG A 51 2.79 -9.50 10.24
C ARG A 51 3.96 -10.38 10.68
N ASP A 52 4.79 -10.83 9.75
CA ASP A 52 5.98 -11.64 10.01
C ASP A 52 7.12 -10.86 10.70
N SER A 53 6.97 -9.54 10.85
CA SER A 53 7.82 -8.72 11.74
C SER A 53 7.40 -8.78 13.22
N THR A 54 6.30 -9.49 13.52
CA THR A 54 5.72 -9.64 14.87
C THR A 54 5.71 -11.10 15.34
N TYR A 55 5.75 -11.33 16.65
CA TYR A 55 5.51 -12.65 17.22
C TYR A 55 4.01 -13.00 17.22
N TRP A 56 3.47 -13.36 16.05
CA TRP A 56 2.05 -13.69 15.88
C TRP A 56 1.73 -15.17 16.18
N LYS A 57 2.69 -16.08 15.91
CA LYS A 57 2.51 -17.54 16.06
C LYS A 57 2.37 -17.93 17.53
N HIS A 58 1.19 -18.44 17.89
CA HIS A 58 0.87 -18.77 19.29
C HIS A 58 1.56 -20.05 19.80
N TRP A 59 2.10 -20.87 18.91
CA TRP A 59 2.78 -22.14 19.24
C TRP A 59 4.30 -22.02 19.40
N CYS A 60 4.86 -20.81 19.21
CA CYS A 60 6.30 -20.55 19.29
C CYS A 60 6.80 -20.36 20.73
N LYS A 61 8.12 -20.39 20.91
CA LYS A 61 8.77 -20.25 22.23
C LYS A 61 8.44 -18.89 22.86
N GLU A 62 8.46 -17.85 22.04
CA GLU A 62 8.19 -16.46 22.40
C GLU A 62 6.77 -16.29 22.97
N ALA A 63 5.80 -17.02 22.42
CA ALA A 63 4.44 -17.00 22.95
C ALA A 63 4.34 -17.63 24.35
N LYS A 64 5.09 -18.71 24.62
CA LYS A 64 5.17 -19.32 25.97
C LYS A 64 5.89 -18.43 26.98
N GLU A 65 6.75 -17.54 26.49
CA GLU A 65 7.48 -16.54 27.28
C GLU A 65 6.66 -15.25 27.49
N GLY A 66 5.41 -15.18 27.00
CA GLY A 66 4.56 -14.00 27.13
C GLY A 66 4.89 -12.86 26.18
N ARG A 67 5.79 -13.07 25.21
CA ARG A 67 6.26 -12.09 24.22
C ARG A 67 5.44 -12.09 22.93
N ARG A 68 4.34 -12.84 22.91
CA ARG A 68 3.37 -12.79 21.80
C ARG A 68 2.93 -11.34 21.60
N PHE A 69 2.84 -10.90 20.34
CA PHE A 69 2.52 -9.53 19.93
C PHE A 69 3.65 -8.50 19.99
N GLU A 70 4.85 -8.85 20.47
CA GLU A 70 6.00 -7.95 20.30
C GLU A 70 6.43 -7.87 18.83
N ILE A 71 6.95 -6.70 18.43
CA ILE A 71 7.65 -6.51 17.16
C ILE A 71 9.09 -6.99 17.36
N HIS A 72 9.51 -7.98 16.59
CA HIS A 72 10.88 -8.51 16.66
C HIS A 72 11.78 -7.99 15.56
N ASP A 73 11.22 -7.38 14.51
CA ASP A 73 11.97 -6.68 13.47
C ASP A 73 11.34 -5.32 13.18
N LEU A 74 11.76 -4.31 13.95
CA LEU A 74 11.23 -2.95 13.79
C LEU A 74 11.66 -2.30 12.47
N GLN A 75 12.84 -2.66 11.94
CA GLN A 75 13.31 -2.06 10.70
C GLN A 75 12.51 -2.61 9.52
N ASN A 76 12.26 -3.92 9.48
CA ASN A 76 11.40 -4.52 8.46
C ASN A 76 9.98 -3.96 8.57
N ALA A 77 9.40 -3.91 9.76
CA ALA A 77 8.07 -3.35 9.96
C ALA A 77 7.92 -1.91 9.42
N ARG A 78 8.99 -1.09 9.50
CA ARG A 78 8.99 0.27 8.91
C ARG A 78 9.02 0.25 7.39
N VAL A 79 9.75 -0.70 6.79
CA VAL A 79 9.80 -0.89 5.33
C VAL A 79 8.41 -1.28 4.84
N GLU A 80 7.81 -2.32 5.41
CA GLU A 80 6.50 -2.81 4.96
C GLU A 80 5.38 -1.80 5.14
N VAL A 81 5.42 -0.95 6.17
CA VAL A 81 4.44 0.14 6.33
C VAL A 81 4.55 1.17 5.20
N ILE A 82 5.78 1.45 4.72
CA ILE A 82 5.98 2.37 3.59
C ILE A 82 5.60 1.71 2.27
N ASP A 83 5.85 0.41 2.10
CA ASP A 83 5.41 -0.33 0.92
C ASP A 83 3.88 -0.42 0.85
N LEU A 84 3.21 -0.61 1.99
CA LEU A 84 1.74 -0.48 2.07
C LEU A 84 1.24 0.92 1.73
N LEU A 85 1.96 1.98 2.13
CA LEU A 85 1.60 3.35 1.76
C LEU A 85 1.74 3.57 0.24
N PHE A 86 2.80 3.03 -0.38
CA PHE A 86 2.97 3.03 -1.84
C PHE A 86 1.76 2.39 -2.53
N PHE A 87 1.38 1.18 -2.11
CA PHE A 87 0.24 0.49 -2.73
C PHE A 87 -1.08 1.18 -2.46
N TRP A 88 -1.27 1.76 -1.28
CA TRP A 88 -2.49 2.50 -0.97
C TRP A 88 -2.68 3.73 -1.87
N ILE A 89 -1.63 4.53 -2.07
CA ILE A 89 -1.70 5.70 -2.98
C ILE A 89 -1.96 5.23 -4.42
N SER A 90 -1.32 4.14 -4.86
CA SER A 90 -1.54 3.56 -6.18
C SER A 90 -2.98 3.09 -6.38
N MET A 91 -3.57 2.42 -5.38
CA MET A 91 -4.98 2.02 -5.42
C MET A 91 -5.92 3.23 -5.51
N ALA A 92 -5.64 4.32 -4.78
CA ALA A 92 -6.40 5.55 -4.89
C ALA A 92 -6.33 6.12 -6.33
N GLN A 93 -5.15 6.10 -6.95
CA GLN A 93 -4.96 6.53 -8.33
C GLN A 93 -5.67 5.63 -9.35
N CYS A 94 -5.77 4.31 -9.10
CA CYS A 94 -6.55 3.39 -9.94
C CYS A 94 -8.03 3.76 -10.01
N VAL A 95 -8.61 4.25 -8.92
CA VAL A 95 -10.00 4.72 -8.88
C VAL A 95 -10.14 6.19 -9.24
N GLY A 96 -9.07 6.79 -9.79
CA GLY A 96 -9.07 8.15 -10.30
C GLY A 96 -9.00 9.23 -9.24
N LEU A 97 -8.64 8.93 -7.99
CA LEU A 97 -8.48 9.90 -6.91
C LEU A 97 -7.09 10.58 -6.96
N ASN A 98 -7.05 11.84 -6.56
CA ASN A 98 -5.83 12.60 -6.32
C ASN A 98 -5.73 13.00 -4.83
N ALA A 99 -4.66 13.71 -4.47
CA ALA A 99 -4.45 14.16 -3.09
C ALA A 99 -5.55 15.08 -2.55
N ASP A 100 -6.15 15.92 -3.41
CA ASP A 100 -7.25 16.82 -3.00
C ASP A 100 -8.52 16.03 -2.74
N ASP A 101 -8.90 15.10 -3.63
CA ASP A 101 -10.09 14.27 -3.46
C ASP A 101 -10.00 13.43 -2.18
N ILE A 102 -8.82 12.87 -1.89
CA ILE A 102 -8.59 12.12 -0.65
C ILE A 102 -8.78 13.01 0.57
N LYS A 103 -8.22 14.22 0.54
CA LYS A 103 -8.35 15.16 1.65
C LYS A 103 -9.80 15.57 1.85
N GLU A 104 -10.55 15.80 0.78
CA GLU A 104 -11.96 16.16 0.82
C GLU A 104 -12.84 15.00 1.32
N LEU A 105 -12.60 13.76 0.87
CA LEU A 105 -13.39 12.60 1.26
C LEU A 105 -13.11 12.12 2.69
N TYR A 106 -11.91 12.41 3.22
CA TYR A 106 -11.48 11.96 4.54
C TYR A 106 -11.88 12.92 5.68
N MET A 107 -12.11 14.19 5.38
CA MET A 107 -12.40 15.26 6.35
C MET A 107 -13.88 15.58 6.42
#